data_AF-A0A846ZVW3-F1
#
_entry.id   AF-A0A846ZVW3-F1
#
_cell.length_a   1.000
_cell.length_b   1.000
_cell.length_c   1.000
_cell.angle_alpha   90.00
_cell.angle_beta   90.00
_cell.angle_gamma   90.00
#
_symmetry.space_group_name_H-M   'P 1'
#
loop_
_entity.id
_entity.type
_entity.pdbx_description
1 polymer ?
#
loop_
_entity_poly.entity_id
_entity_poly.type
_entity_poly.pdbx_seq_one_letter_code
_entity_poly.pdbx_strand_id
1 'polypeptide(L)'
;MGSTLRESLQTIEQYKTTNPHYTDLLDILADILILREEYRQDMEKPIFSVNDKLIPGKMTGGLPLIDLAGNKYDLTRPKEYFYSLISIAQKRMPADAHRFLDVIKNERFDWEAIIRESFNPAPEDEDNRDREARASGEHDEQIDLIDLFIEESLRPELEVIAEKYGALIEKSGWAEGYCPICGKEPKIGEIRESEDGRRYLFCHQCGHKWHFRRIKCPFCGNEEQHSLAYFAVEGEESHRVDVCNKCRRYIKIIELPKSSEGVNLDVEDIATLHLDMLAYEEGYN
;
A
#
# COMPACT_ATOMS: atom_id res chain seq x y z
N MET A 1 -16.85 10.93 4.40
CA MET A 1 -16.06 10.60 3.20
C MET A 1 -15.58 11.87 2.51
N GLY A 2 -16.46 12.79 2.09
CA GLY A 2 -16.03 14.06 1.45
C GLY A 2 -15.12 15.01 2.26
N SER A 3 -15.12 14.98 3.60
CA SER A 3 -14.18 15.78 4.41
C SER A 3 -12.74 15.27 4.33
N THR A 4 -12.56 13.95 4.40
CA THR A 4 -11.26 13.28 4.39
C THR A 4 -10.56 13.40 3.04
N LEU A 5 -11.31 13.32 1.92
CA LEU A 5 -10.76 13.58 0.58
C LEU A 5 -10.26 15.03 0.46
N ARG A 6 -11.06 16.00 0.91
CA ARG A 6 -10.68 17.41 0.86
C ARG A 6 -9.41 17.71 1.64
N GLU A 7 -9.29 17.16 2.85
CA GLU A 7 -8.09 17.26 3.68
C GLU A 7 -6.88 16.65 2.96
N SER A 8 -7.02 15.47 2.38
CA SER A 8 -5.95 14.80 1.63
C SER A 8 -5.48 15.63 0.43
N LEU A 9 -6.41 16.21 -0.34
CA LEU A 9 -6.08 17.09 -1.46
C LEU A 9 -5.38 18.39 -1.00
N GLN A 10 -5.75 18.92 0.17
CA GLN A 10 -5.05 20.08 0.75
C GLN A 10 -3.62 19.72 1.17
N THR A 11 -3.41 18.55 1.79
CA THR A 11 -2.08 18.04 2.13
C THR A 11 -1.23 17.84 0.88
N ILE A 12 -1.80 17.30 -0.19
CA ILE A 12 -1.11 17.16 -1.49
C ILE A 12 -0.61 18.52 -2.01
N GLU A 13 -1.45 19.57 -2.00
CA GLU A 13 -1.03 20.91 -2.44
C GLU A 13 0.06 21.53 -1.56
N GLN A 14 0.05 21.22 -0.25
CA GLN A 14 1.13 21.62 0.65
C GLN A 14 2.44 20.93 0.27
N TYR A 15 2.43 19.61 0.08
CA TYR A 15 3.63 18.86 -0.32
C TYR A 15 4.16 19.27 -1.69
N LYS A 16 3.29 19.62 -2.64
CA LYS A 16 3.72 20.18 -3.94
C LYS A 16 4.52 21.48 -3.78
N THR A 17 4.18 22.29 -2.78
CA THR A 17 4.87 23.55 -2.50
C THR A 17 6.23 23.31 -1.85
N THR A 18 6.33 22.36 -0.92
CA THR A 18 7.56 22.08 -0.18
C THR A 18 8.52 21.15 -0.92
N ASN A 19 7.97 20.22 -1.72
CA ASN A 19 8.69 19.17 -2.44
C ASN A 19 8.33 19.18 -3.95
N PRO A 20 8.79 20.20 -4.72
CA PRO A 20 8.38 20.36 -6.13
C PRO A 20 8.72 19.15 -7.02
N HIS A 21 9.71 18.35 -6.65
CA HIS A 21 10.15 17.17 -7.38
C HIS A 21 9.09 16.05 -7.45
N TYR A 22 8.12 16.01 -6.54
CA TYR A 22 7.05 15.00 -6.53
C TYR A 22 5.75 15.48 -7.17
N THR A 23 5.73 16.66 -7.79
CA THR A 23 4.50 17.30 -8.28
C THR A 23 3.68 16.40 -9.19
N ASP A 24 4.31 15.74 -10.15
CA ASP A 24 3.58 14.90 -11.11
C ASP A 24 2.97 13.65 -10.44
N LEU A 25 3.71 13.00 -9.55
CA LEU A 25 3.21 11.84 -8.79
C LEU A 25 2.10 12.23 -7.81
N LEU A 26 2.23 13.39 -7.17
CA LEU A 26 1.23 13.96 -6.28
C LEU A 26 -0.05 14.37 -7.03
N ASP A 27 0.07 14.89 -8.25
CA ASP A 27 -1.05 15.19 -9.13
C ASP A 27 -1.76 13.92 -9.62
N ILE A 28 -1.00 12.86 -9.94
CA ILE A 28 -1.57 11.55 -10.25
C ILE A 28 -2.32 11.00 -9.04
N LEU A 29 -1.71 11.02 -7.84
CA LEU A 29 -2.35 10.57 -6.61
C LEU A 29 -3.64 11.35 -6.32
N ALA A 30 -3.66 12.67 -6.51
CA ALA A 30 -4.86 13.47 -6.35
C ALA A 30 -6.00 12.99 -7.27
N ASP A 31 -5.70 12.75 -8.55
CA ASP A 31 -6.68 12.23 -9.50
C ASP A 31 -7.14 10.80 -9.13
N ILE A 32 -6.24 9.93 -8.65
CA ILE A 32 -6.58 8.59 -8.13
C ILE A 32 -7.58 8.71 -6.97
N LEU A 33 -7.30 9.56 -5.98
CA LEU A 33 -8.14 9.72 -4.80
C LEU A 33 -9.54 10.25 -5.15
N ILE A 34 -9.63 11.15 -6.13
CA ILE A 34 -10.91 11.64 -6.65
C ILE A 34 -11.67 10.51 -7.34
N LEU A 35 -11.02 9.78 -8.25
CA LEU A 35 -11.65 8.69 -8.99
C LEU A 35 -12.05 7.53 -8.07
N ARG A 36 -11.28 7.27 -7.00
CA ARG A 36 -11.62 6.29 -5.95
C ARG A 36 -12.91 6.68 -5.23
N GLU A 37 -13.06 7.94 -4.84
CA GLU A 37 -14.28 8.43 -4.19
C GLU A 37 -15.49 8.35 -5.13
N GLU A 38 -15.33 8.70 -6.41
CA GLU A 38 -16.38 8.56 -7.44
C GLU A 38 -16.84 7.10 -7.57
N TYR A 39 -15.87 6.17 -7.70
CA TYR A 39 -16.15 4.74 -7.73
C TYR A 39 -16.96 4.28 -6.50
N ARG A 40 -16.57 4.76 -5.31
CA ARG A 40 -17.23 4.40 -4.06
C ARG A 40 -18.65 4.96 -3.94
N GLN A 41 -18.91 6.14 -4.50
CA GLN A 41 -20.25 6.75 -4.51
C GLN A 41 -21.20 6.01 -5.45
N ASP A 42 -20.70 5.51 -6.58
CA ASP A 42 -21.50 4.77 -7.56
C ASP A 42 -21.65 3.27 -7.21
N MET A 43 -20.86 2.76 -6.27
CA MET A 43 -20.88 1.37 -5.87
C MET A 43 -22.07 1.04 -4.95
N GLU A 44 -23.00 0.21 -5.44
CA GLU A 44 -24.13 -0.30 -4.62
C GLU A 44 -23.71 -1.34 -3.58
N LYS A 45 -22.81 -2.26 -3.95
CA LYS A 45 -22.30 -3.36 -3.10
C LYS A 45 -20.88 -3.75 -3.48
N PRO A 46 -20.04 -4.19 -2.53
CA PRO A 46 -18.71 -4.70 -2.86
C PRO A 46 -18.79 -6.05 -3.58
N ILE A 47 -17.82 -6.33 -4.45
CA ILE A 47 -17.69 -7.64 -5.12
C ILE A 47 -17.22 -8.73 -4.14
N PHE A 48 -16.48 -8.32 -3.10
CA PHE A 48 -15.94 -9.22 -2.11
C PHE A 48 -16.98 -9.56 -1.05
N SER A 49 -17.01 -10.84 -0.68
CA SER A 49 -17.83 -11.32 0.43
C SER A 49 -16.97 -12.07 1.42
N VAL A 50 -17.26 -11.86 2.71
CA VAL A 50 -16.59 -12.53 3.83
C VAL A 50 -17.62 -13.42 4.52
N ASN A 51 -17.25 -14.67 4.79
CA ASN A 51 -18.07 -15.57 5.58
C ASN A 51 -17.82 -15.32 7.07
N ASP A 52 -18.73 -14.59 7.71
CA ASP A 52 -18.63 -14.18 9.12
C ASP A 52 -18.38 -15.36 10.09
N LYS A 53 -18.86 -16.58 9.76
CA LYS A 53 -18.67 -17.78 10.59
C LYS A 53 -17.21 -18.26 10.61
N LEU A 54 -16.44 -17.95 9.58
CA LEU A 54 -15.04 -18.36 9.47
C LEU A 54 -14.08 -17.35 10.09
N ILE A 55 -14.53 -16.13 10.38
CA ILE A 55 -13.67 -15.04 10.87
C ILE A 55 -12.89 -15.46 12.12
N PRO A 56 -13.48 -16.02 13.19
CA PRO A 56 -12.71 -16.38 14.37
C PRO A 56 -11.59 -17.39 14.06
N GLY A 57 -11.90 -18.41 13.24
CA GLY A 57 -10.91 -19.41 12.83
C GLY A 57 -9.80 -18.81 11.96
N LYS A 58 -10.14 -17.91 11.03
CA LYS A 58 -9.17 -17.20 10.20
C LYS A 58 -8.24 -16.32 11.05
N MET A 59 -8.79 -15.53 11.96
CA MET A 59 -7.99 -14.65 12.81
C MET A 59 -7.04 -15.44 13.73
N THR A 60 -7.51 -16.53 14.34
CA THR A 60 -6.64 -17.40 15.15
C THR A 60 -5.60 -18.14 14.31
N GLY A 61 -5.93 -18.50 13.07
CA GLY A 61 -5.04 -19.21 12.16
C GLY A 61 -4.10 -18.33 11.33
N GLY A 62 -4.10 -17.01 11.53
CA GLY A 62 -3.27 -16.10 10.75
C GLY A 62 -3.69 -15.99 9.28
N LEU A 63 -4.97 -16.22 8.94
CA LEU A 63 -5.46 -16.17 7.56
C LEU A 63 -6.19 -14.87 7.25
N PRO A 64 -5.96 -14.25 6.07
CA PRO A 64 -6.67 -13.05 5.68
C PRO A 64 -8.16 -13.30 5.41
N LEU A 65 -9.00 -12.28 5.60
CA LEU A 65 -10.44 -12.38 5.39
C LEU A 65 -10.80 -12.67 3.93
N ILE A 66 -10.16 -11.97 3.00
CA ILE A 66 -10.31 -12.14 1.56
C ILE A 66 -9.32 -13.18 1.07
N ASP A 67 -9.84 -14.09 0.26
CA ASP A 67 -9.07 -15.12 -0.43
C ASP A 67 -9.39 -15.00 -1.92
N LEU A 68 -8.65 -14.12 -2.60
CA LEU A 68 -8.82 -13.84 -4.04
C LEU A 68 -8.38 -15.04 -4.89
N ALA A 69 -7.35 -15.76 -4.46
CA ALA A 69 -6.79 -16.89 -5.18
C ALA A 69 -7.73 -18.12 -5.17
N GLY A 70 -8.35 -18.40 -4.01
CA GLY A 70 -9.24 -19.55 -3.82
C GLY A 70 -10.68 -19.34 -4.29
N ASN A 71 -11.09 -18.10 -4.62
CA ASN A 71 -12.49 -17.79 -4.93
C ASN A 71 -12.68 -17.06 -6.26
N LYS A 72 -13.85 -17.26 -6.86
CA LYS A 72 -14.28 -16.56 -8.07
C LYS A 72 -15.07 -15.31 -7.68
N TYR A 73 -14.60 -14.17 -8.16
CA TYR A 73 -15.27 -12.88 -8.04
C TYR A 73 -15.46 -12.30 -9.44
N ASP A 74 -16.52 -11.50 -9.61
CA ASP A 74 -16.69 -10.71 -10.82
C ASP A 74 -15.76 -9.50 -10.75
N LEU A 75 -14.69 -9.53 -11.54
CA LEU A 75 -13.66 -8.49 -11.58
C LEU A 75 -13.89 -7.48 -12.70
N THR A 76 -15.06 -7.48 -13.35
CA THR A 76 -15.37 -6.56 -14.46
C THR A 76 -15.24 -5.11 -14.03
N ARG A 77 -15.86 -4.73 -12.90
CA ARG A 77 -15.85 -3.34 -12.41
C ARG A 77 -14.46 -2.87 -11.98
N PRO A 78 -13.67 -3.63 -11.19
CA PRO A 78 -12.26 -3.30 -10.95
C PRO A 78 -11.43 -3.15 -12.22
N LYS A 79 -11.65 -4.02 -13.21
CA LYS A 79 -10.91 -3.97 -14.47
C LYS A 79 -11.23 -2.71 -15.27
N GLU A 80 -12.49 -2.30 -15.33
CA GLU A 80 -12.89 -1.03 -15.94
C GLU A 80 -12.22 0.16 -15.23
N TYR A 81 -12.21 0.13 -13.89
CA TYR A 81 -11.54 1.15 -13.08
C TYR A 81 -10.03 1.19 -13.30
N PHE A 82 -9.36 0.05 -13.47
CA PHE A 82 -7.95 0.00 -13.88
C PHE A 82 -7.69 0.80 -15.17
N TYR A 83 -8.53 0.67 -16.20
CA TYR A 83 -8.36 1.44 -17.43
C TYR A 83 -8.62 2.95 -17.24
N SER A 84 -9.50 3.33 -16.31
CA SER A 84 -9.66 4.73 -15.91
C SER A 84 -8.42 5.28 -15.20
N LEU A 85 -7.76 4.49 -14.36
CA LEU A 85 -6.48 4.86 -13.72
C LEU A 85 -5.37 5.06 -14.77
N ILE A 86 -5.29 4.19 -15.77
CA ILE A 86 -4.35 4.35 -16.89
C ILE A 86 -4.60 5.64 -17.65
N SER A 87 -5.85 6.03 -17.82
CA SER A 87 -6.22 7.29 -18.47
C SER A 87 -5.70 8.53 -17.69
N ILE A 88 -5.60 8.44 -16.36
CA ILE A 88 -4.98 9.48 -15.52
C ILE A 88 -3.49 9.63 -15.87
N ALA A 89 -2.74 8.52 -15.87
CA ALA A 89 -1.32 8.56 -16.22
C ALA A 89 -1.08 9.09 -17.63
N GLN A 90 -1.90 8.71 -18.61
CA GLN A 90 -1.78 9.23 -19.98
C GLN A 90 -1.99 10.75 -20.06
N LYS A 91 -2.89 11.29 -19.24
CA LYS A 91 -3.19 12.72 -19.19
C LYS A 91 -2.08 13.50 -18.47
N ARG A 92 -1.55 12.96 -17.37
CA ARG A 92 -0.54 13.61 -16.52
C ARG A 92 0.89 13.45 -17.06
N MET A 93 1.18 12.33 -17.72
CA MET A 93 2.48 11.99 -18.31
C MET A 93 2.34 11.72 -19.81
N PRO A 94 1.99 12.73 -20.64
CA PRO A 94 1.73 12.52 -22.06
C PRO A 94 2.96 12.07 -22.84
N ALA A 95 4.17 12.41 -22.38
CA ALA A 95 5.43 11.97 -22.97
C ALA A 95 5.65 10.45 -22.85
N ASP A 96 5.13 9.83 -21.78
CA ASP A 96 5.28 8.40 -21.51
C ASP A 96 4.00 7.60 -21.78
N ALA A 97 2.91 8.27 -22.18
CA ALA A 97 1.59 7.68 -22.44
C ALA A 97 1.62 6.46 -23.39
N HIS A 98 2.50 6.49 -24.40
CA HIS A 98 2.65 5.37 -25.33
C HIS A 98 3.25 4.13 -24.65
N ARG A 99 4.15 4.28 -23.67
CA ARG A 99 4.79 3.15 -22.97
C ARG A 99 3.78 2.37 -22.13
N PHE A 100 2.90 3.07 -21.40
CA PHE A 100 1.80 2.43 -20.67
C PHE A 100 0.88 1.63 -21.60
N LEU A 101 0.54 2.23 -22.75
CA LEU A 101 -0.30 1.57 -23.75
C LEU A 101 0.38 0.34 -24.36
N ASP A 102 1.69 0.39 -24.61
CA ASP A 102 2.43 -0.72 -25.20
C ASP A 102 2.47 -1.93 -24.26
N VAL A 103 2.60 -1.70 -22.94
CA VAL A 103 2.50 -2.77 -21.93
C VAL A 103 1.10 -3.38 -21.94
N ILE A 104 0.06 -2.55 -21.90
CA ILE A 104 -1.33 -3.02 -21.73
C ILE A 104 -1.90 -3.65 -23.00
N LYS A 105 -1.46 -3.19 -24.18
CA LYS A 105 -1.85 -3.77 -25.48
C LYS A 105 -1.07 -5.02 -25.83
N ASN A 106 -0.02 -5.34 -25.07
CA ASN A 106 0.73 -6.58 -25.26
C ASN A 106 -0.21 -7.77 -25.06
N GLU A 107 -0.22 -8.73 -26.00
CA GLU A 107 -1.06 -9.94 -25.90
C GLU A 107 -0.76 -10.78 -24.65
N ARG A 108 0.41 -10.59 -24.03
CA ARG A 108 0.80 -11.24 -22.78
C ARG A 108 0.27 -10.55 -21.53
N PHE A 109 -0.23 -9.31 -21.64
CA PHE A 109 -0.79 -8.60 -20.52
C PHE A 109 -2.19 -9.13 -20.20
N ASP A 110 -2.27 -9.86 -19.09
CA ASP A 110 -3.53 -10.33 -18.54
C ASP A 110 -3.70 -9.75 -17.13
N TRP A 111 -4.41 -8.63 -17.04
CA TRP A 111 -4.70 -7.96 -15.77
C TRP A 111 -5.28 -8.91 -14.72
N GLU A 112 -6.18 -9.82 -15.10
CA GLU A 112 -6.83 -10.71 -14.12
C GLU A 112 -5.85 -11.79 -13.63
N ALA A 113 -5.03 -12.33 -14.52
CA ALA A 113 -3.99 -13.27 -14.13
C ALA A 113 -2.96 -12.60 -13.20
N ILE A 114 -2.51 -11.38 -13.54
CA ILE A 114 -1.52 -10.64 -12.75
C ILE A 114 -2.06 -10.33 -11.35
N ILE A 115 -3.28 -9.77 -11.23
CA ILE A 115 -3.84 -9.44 -9.92
C ILE A 115 -4.04 -10.69 -9.06
N ARG A 116 -4.50 -11.81 -9.64
CA ARG A 116 -4.69 -13.07 -8.89
C ARG A 116 -3.37 -13.66 -8.41
N GLU A 117 -2.35 -13.67 -9.25
CA GLU A 117 -1.00 -14.13 -8.88
C GLU A 117 -0.44 -13.32 -7.72
N SER A 118 -0.69 -12.01 -7.70
CA SER A 118 -0.22 -11.12 -6.64
C SER A 118 -0.81 -11.44 -5.25
N PHE A 119 -1.90 -12.22 -5.16
CA PHE A 119 -2.52 -12.68 -3.91
C PHE A 119 -2.14 -14.11 -3.52
N ASN A 120 -1.33 -14.77 -4.35
CA ASN A 120 -0.84 -16.12 -4.11
C ASN A 120 0.69 -16.16 -4.25
N PRO A 121 1.44 -15.46 -3.38
CA PRO A 121 2.88 -15.55 -3.44
C PRO A 121 3.27 -17.01 -3.22
N ALA A 122 3.88 -17.62 -4.23
CA ALA A 122 4.54 -18.91 -4.08
C ALA A 122 5.54 -18.82 -2.91
N PRO A 123 5.75 -19.90 -2.14
CA PRO A 123 6.77 -19.91 -1.10
C PRO A 123 8.10 -19.40 -1.66
N GLU A 124 8.78 -18.55 -0.89
CA GLU A 124 10.04 -17.92 -1.25
C GLU A 124 11.11 -18.95 -1.63
N ASP A 125 11.21 -19.30 -2.92
CA ASP A 125 12.46 -19.80 -3.47
C ASP A 125 13.44 -18.63 -3.48
N GLU A 126 14.69 -18.87 -3.06
CA GLU A 126 15.74 -17.85 -2.89
C GLU A 126 16.00 -16.98 -4.14
N ASP A 127 15.53 -17.42 -5.31
CA ASP A 127 15.60 -16.73 -6.61
C ASP A 127 14.59 -15.57 -6.78
N ASN A 128 13.55 -15.44 -5.94
CA ASN A 128 12.56 -14.36 -6.08
C ASN A 128 13.10 -12.98 -5.65
N ARG A 129 14.27 -12.94 -4.99
CA ARG A 129 14.99 -11.70 -4.69
C ARG A 129 15.34 -10.91 -5.96
N ASP A 130 15.45 -11.59 -7.09
CA ASP A 130 15.75 -10.97 -8.38
C ASP A 130 14.55 -10.26 -9.02
N ARG A 131 13.32 -10.41 -8.50
CA ARG A 131 12.17 -9.62 -8.98
C ARG A 131 12.08 -8.27 -8.31
N GLU A 132 12.31 -8.20 -6.99
CA GLU A 132 12.33 -6.95 -6.23
C GLU A 132 13.65 -6.18 -6.40
N ALA A 133 14.79 -6.88 -6.58
CA ALA A 133 16.10 -6.25 -6.80
C ALA A 133 16.31 -5.68 -8.21
N ARG A 134 15.32 -5.76 -9.10
CA ARG A 134 15.43 -5.18 -10.46
C ARG A 134 15.15 -3.68 -10.52
N ALA A 135 14.61 -3.10 -9.43
CA ALA A 135 14.27 -1.68 -9.25
C ALA A 135 15.46 -0.72 -9.44
N SER A 136 15.90 -0.50 -10.68
CA SER A 136 16.82 0.60 -11.04
C SER A 136 16.98 0.76 -12.56
N GLY A 137 16.01 1.43 -13.18
CA GLY A 137 16.14 2.03 -14.51
C GLY A 137 14.95 2.93 -14.85
N GLU A 138 15.09 3.84 -15.83
CA GLU A 138 13.98 4.69 -16.32
C GLU A 138 12.81 3.85 -16.89
N HIS A 139 13.05 2.58 -17.22
CA HIS A 139 12.04 1.61 -17.65
C HIS A 139 11.21 1.01 -16.49
N ASP A 140 11.67 1.17 -15.23
CA ASP A 140 11.08 0.55 -14.03
C ASP A 140 10.01 1.43 -13.38
N GLU A 141 10.21 2.75 -13.31
CA GLU A 141 9.25 3.67 -12.68
C GLU A 141 7.84 3.58 -13.30
N GLN A 142 7.77 3.25 -14.60
CA GLN A 142 6.49 3.04 -15.29
C GLN A 142 5.89 1.65 -15.04
N ILE A 143 6.71 0.63 -14.80
CA ILE A 143 6.26 -0.70 -14.38
C ILE A 143 5.68 -0.57 -12.96
N ASP A 144 6.38 0.14 -12.08
CA ASP A 144 5.93 0.43 -10.72
C ASP A 144 4.58 1.16 -10.69
N LEU A 145 4.36 2.11 -11.62
CA LEU A 145 3.08 2.82 -11.71
C LEU A 145 1.94 1.93 -12.25
N ILE A 146 2.23 0.99 -13.15
CA ILE A 146 1.24 0.00 -13.60
C ILE A 146 0.88 -0.94 -12.45
N ASP A 147 1.87 -1.41 -11.69
CA ASP A 147 1.65 -2.27 -10.53
C ASP A 147 0.84 -1.53 -9.46
N LEU A 148 1.14 -0.25 -9.22
CA LEU A 148 0.32 0.63 -8.39
C LEU A 148 -1.15 0.66 -8.86
N PHE A 149 -1.40 0.83 -10.16
CA PHE A 149 -2.76 0.84 -10.69
C PHE A 149 -3.44 -0.52 -10.63
N ILE A 150 -2.70 -1.61 -10.79
CA ILE A 150 -3.23 -2.97 -10.61
C ILE A 150 -3.68 -3.15 -9.16
N GLU A 151 -2.87 -2.77 -8.18
CA GLU A 151 -3.27 -2.82 -6.77
C GLU A 151 -4.45 -1.87 -6.48
N GLU A 152 -4.33 -0.60 -6.88
CA GLU A 152 -5.37 0.41 -6.71
C GLU A 152 -6.70 -0.03 -7.31
N SER A 153 -6.70 -0.80 -8.40
CA SER A 153 -7.94 -1.25 -9.05
C SER A 153 -8.88 -2.08 -8.16
N LEU A 154 -8.37 -2.74 -7.11
CA LEU A 154 -9.18 -3.44 -6.11
C LEU A 154 -9.42 -2.61 -4.84
N ARG A 155 -8.74 -1.47 -4.67
CA ARG A 155 -8.75 -0.66 -3.44
C ARG A 155 -10.16 -0.23 -3.01
N PRO A 156 -11.03 0.33 -3.87
CA PRO A 156 -12.38 0.73 -3.45
C PRO A 156 -13.23 -0.42 -2.89
N GLU A 157 -13.11 -1.61 -3.51
CA GLU A 157 -13.85 -2.81 -3.11
C GLU A 157 -13.39 -3.32 -1.74
N LEU A 158 -12.08 -3.31 -1.52
CA LEU A 158 -11.46 -3.82 -0.31
C LEU A 158 -11.58 -2.82 0.86
N GLU A 159 -11.64 -1.52 0.59
CA GLU A 159 -11.89 -0.49 1.62
C GLU A 159 -13.24 -0.71 2.30
N VAL A 160 -14.28 -1.11 1.57
CA VAL A 160 -15.60 -1.43 2.17
C VAL A 160 -15.48 -2.62 3.13
N ILE A 161 -14.67 -3.62 2.79
CA ILE A 161 -14.40 -4.76 3.67
C ILE A 161 -13.62 -4.30 4.90
N ALA A 162 -12.64 -3.41 4.73
CA ALA A 162 -11.86 -2.84 5.81
C ALA A 162 -12.68 -2.04 6.81
N GLU A 163 -13.56 -1.18 6.32
CA GLU A 163 -14.48 -0.42 7.15
C GLU A 163 -15.44 -1.32 7.91
N LYS A 164 -15.97 -2.37 7.25
CA LYS A 164 -16.92 -3.29 7.85
C LYS A 164 -16.31 -4.14 8.97
N TYR A 165 -15.08 -4.64 8.78
CA TYR A 165 -14.49 -5.63 9.69
C TYR A 165 -13.36 -5.09 10.57
N GLY A 166 -12.94 -3.83 10.42
CA GLY A 166 -11.80 -3.26 11.15
C GLY A 166 -11.91 -3.37 12.68
N ALA A 167 -13.06 -3.02 13.26
CA ALA A 167 -13.28 -3.12 14.70
C ALA A 167 -13.30 -4.57 15.23
N LEU A 168 -13.62 -5.55 14.38
CA LEU A 168 -13.55 -6.96 14.73
C LEU A 168 -12.09 -7.42 14.72
N ILE A 169 -11.36 -7.07 13.66
CA ILE A 169 -9.93 -7.39 13.50
C ILE A 169 -9.12 -6.82 14.67
N GLU A 170 -9.37 -5.57 15.07
CA GLU A 170 -8.69 -4.95 16.21
C GLU A 170 -8.85 -5.77 17.50
N LYS A 171 -10.06 -6.32 17.74
CA LYS A 171 -10.36 -7.16 18.91
C LYS A 171 -9.77 -8.57 18.82
N SER A 172 -9.37 -9.01 17.63
CA SER A 172 -8.84 -10.36 17.42
C SER A 172 -7.42 -10.54 17.95
N GLY A 173 -6.68 -9.44 18.16
CA GLY A 173 -5.28 -9.49 18.56
C GLY A 173 -4.34 -9.94 17.44
N TRP A 174 -4.70 -9.68 16.18
CA TRP A 174 -3.89 -9.97 15.00
C TRP A 174 -2.43 -9.56 15.21
N ALA A 175 -1.50 -10.50 14.99
CA ALA A 175 -0.08 -10.33 15.30
C ALA A 175 0.83 -10.65 14.10
N GLU A 176 0.24 -10.88 12.93
CA GLU A 176 0.97 -11.13 11.70
C GLU A 176 1.41 -9.83 11.04
N GLY A 177 2.53 -9.91 10.32
CA GLY A 177 3.16 -8.77 9.67
C GLY A 177 2.48 -8.33 8.38
N TYR A 178 1.54 -9.12 7.86
CA TYR A 178 0.73 -8.82 6.68
C TYR A 178 -0.71 -8.46 7.06
N CYS A 179 -1.42 -7.89 6.08
CA CYS A 179 -2.76 -7.35 6.26
C CYS A 179 -3.77 -8.47 6.61
N PRO A 180 -4.55 -8.32 7.70
CA PRO A 180 -5.60 -9.29 8.09
C PRO A 180 -6.77 -9.37 7.10
N ILE A 181 -6.88 -8.42 6.18
CA ILE A 181 -7.98 -8.35 5.22
C ILE A 181 -7.61 -9.05 3.92
N CYS A 182 -6.54 -8.60 3.27
CA CYS A 182 -6.19 -9.04 1.92
C CYS A 182 -4.90 -9.87 1.86
N GLY A 183 -4.17 -9.99 2.97
CA GLY A 183 -2.93 -10.76 3.02
C GLY A 183 -1.70 -10.06 2.45
N LYS A 184 -1.84 -8.84 1.90
CA LYS A 184 -0.73 -8.06 1.37
C LYS A 184 0.18 -7.54 2.47
N GLU A 185 1.44 -7.32 2.09
CA GLU A 185 2.44 -6.69 2.94
C GLU A 185 2.11 -5.22 3.23
N PRO A 186 2.67 -4.66 4.33
CA PRO A 186 2.54 -3.25 4.63
C PRO A 186 3.42 -2.41 3.71
N LYS A 187 2.89 -1.26 3.25
CA LYS A 187 3.65 -0.31 2.41
C LYS A 187 4.38 0.72 3.26
N ILE A 188 3.69 1.26 4.25
CA ILE A 188 4.17 2.28 5.18
C ILE A 188 3.52 2.02 6.55
N GLY A 189 4.02 2.65 7.61
CA GLY A 189 3.38 2.62 8.92
C GLY A 189 3.43 3.95 9.64
N GLU A 190 2.84 3.97 10.82
CA GLU A 190 2.84 5.14 11.70
C GLU A 190 3.06 4.72 13.16
N ILE A 191 3.63 5.61 13.96
CA ILE A 191 3.73 5.48 15.40
C ILE A 191 2.94 6.61 16.03
N ARG A 192 2.01 6.27 16.93
CA ARG A 192 1.12 7.26 17.55
C ARG A 192 1.56 7.55 18.97
N GLU A 193 2.04 8.76 19.24
CA GLU A 193 2.38 9.18 20.61
C GLU A 193 1.16 9.27 21.53
N SER A 194 -0.02 9.55 20.98
CA SER A 194 -1.30 9.57 21.71
C SER A 194 -1.70 8.20 22.26
N GLU A 195 -1.10 7.12 21.75
CA GLU A 195 -1.34 5.74 22.14
C GLU A 195 -0.08 5.06 22.69
N ASP A 196 0.69 5.79 23.51
CA ASP A 196 1.93 5.29 24.13
C ASP A 196 2.97 4.77 23.13
N GLY A 197 3.01 5.37 21.93
CA GLY A 197 3.93 5.01 20.87
C GLY A 197 3.58 3.69 20.17
N ARG A 198 2.30 3.28 20.16
CA ARG A 198 1.85 2.12 19.38
C ARG A 198 2.16 2.29 17.91
N ARG A 199 2.65 1.21 17.30
CA ARG A 199 2.94 1.12 15.87
C ARG A 199 1.74 0.52 15.14
N TYR A 200 1.39 1.16 14.04
CA TYR A 200 0.38 0.71 13.10
C TYR A 200 1.03 0.54 11.72
N LEU A 201 0.71 -0.56 11.05
CA LEU A 201 1.09 -0.81 9.66
C LEU A 201 -0.09 -0.45 8.76
N PHE A 202 0.19 -0.06 7.52
CA PHE A 202 -0.81 0.32 6.53
C PHE A 202 -0.67 -0.47 5.25
N CYS A 203 -1.81 -0.97 4.76
CA CYS A 203 -1.89 -1.76 3.55
C CYS A 203 -2.36 -0.88 2.39
N HIS A 204 -1.51 -0.69 1.38
CA HIS A 204 -1.86 0.08 0.19
C HIS A 204 -2.97 -0.60 -0.64
N GLN A 205 -3.12 -1.92 -0.57
CA GLN A 205 -4.14 -2.65 -1.32
C GLN A 205 -5.58 -2.44 -0.79
N CYS A 206 -5.78 -2.28 0.51
CA CYS A 206 -7.13 -2.20 1.11
C CYS A 206 -7.34 -1.02 2.07
N GLY A 207 -6.30 -0.22 2.33
CA GLY A 207 -6.35 0.94 3.21
C GLY A 207 -6.44 0.63 4.70
N HIS A 208 -6.41 -0.64 5.09
CA HIS A 208 -6.53 -1.01 6.50
C HIS A 208 -5.25 -0.71 7.27
N LYS A 209 -5.40 -0.05 8.42
CA LYS A 209 -4.36 0.11 9.43
C LYS A 209 -4.53 -0.95 10.52
N TRP A 210 -3.47 -1.67 10.87
CA TRP A 210 -3.51 -2.64 11.98
C TRP A 210 -2.33 -2.46 12.92
N HIS A 211 -2.56 -2.69 14.21
CA HIS A 211 -1.53 -2.63 15.22
C HIS A 211 -0.50 -3.75 15.00
N PHE A 212 0.78 -3.41 15.14
CA PHE A 212 1.87 -4.38 15.06
C PHE A 212 2.95 -4.04 16.09
N ARG A 213 3.70 -5.06 16.54
CA ARG A 213 4.73 -4.88 17.57
C ARG A 213 5.84 -3.97 17.05
N ARG A 214 6.32 -3.06 17.92
CA ARG A 214 7.45 -2.17 17.60
C ARG A 214 8.74 -2.94 17.33
N ILE A 215 9.06 -3.90 18.20
CA ILE A 215 10.30 -4.70 18.12
C ILE A 215 10.00 -6.02 17.41
N LYS A 216 9.57 -5.94 16.16
CA LYS A 216 9.38 -7.09 15.27
C LYS A 216 9.48 -6.61 13.82
N CYS A 217 10.20 -7.34 12.97
CA CYS A 217 10.19 -7.12 11.53
C CYS A 217 8.85 -7.62 10.96
N PRO A 218 8.08 -6.80 10.21
CA PRO A 218 6.83 -7.25 9.62
C PRO A 218 7.03 -8.27 8.49
N PHE A 219 8.22 -8.32 7.89
CA PHE A 219 8.51 -9.18 6.75
C PHE A 219 8.97 -10.59 7.17
N CYS A 220 10.06 -10.68 7.93
CA CYS A 220 10.63 -11.98 8.34
C CYS A 220 10.29 -12.40 9.78
N GLY A 221 9.49 -11.60 10.51
CA GLY A 221 9.09 -11.90 11.89
C GLY A 221 10.20 -11.79 12.94
N ASN A 222 11.39 -11.33 12.58
CA ASN A 222 12.54 -11.18 13.48
C ASN A 222 12.26 -10.23 14.65
N GLU A 223 12.54 -10.67 15.89
CA GLU A 223 12.34 -9.89 17.13
C GLU A 223 13.69 -9.53 17.81
N GLU A 224 14.83 -9.83 17.17
CA GLU A 224 16.17 -9.58 17.72
C GLU A 224 16.55 -8.09 17.64
N GLN A 225 16.40 -7.36 18.75
CA GLN A 225 16.57 -5.90 18.82
C GLN A 225 17.89 -5.38 18.22
N HIS A 226 19.01 -6.09 18.37
CA HIS A 226 20.32 -5.67 17.85
C HIS A 226 20.43 -5.74 16.31
N SER A 227 19.49 -6.43 15.66
CA SER A 227 19.40 -6.55 14.20
C SER A 227 18.26 -5.71 13.60
N LEU A 228 17.53 -4.97 14.44
CA LEU A 228 16.52 -3.99 14.04
C LEU A 228 17.09 -2.60 14.32
N ALA A 229 17.08 -1.74 13.31
CA ALA A 229 17.56 -0.36 13.44
C ALA A 229 16.56 0.58 12.76
N TYR A 230 16.77 1.87 12.93
CA TYR A 230 16.11 2.88 12.12
C TYR A 230 17.07 4.03 11.85
N PHE A 231 16.79 4.79 10.80
CA PHE A 231 17.45 6.06 10.52
C PHE A 231 16.40 7.09 10.08
N ALA A 232 16.75 8.36 10.17
CA ALA A 232 15.93 9.49 9.72
C ALA A 232 16.86 10.55 9.13
N VAL A 233 16.32 11.40 8.26
CA VAL A 233 17.04 12.55 7.71
C VAL A 233 17.00 13.68 8.72
N GLU A 234 18.13 14.38 8.91
CA GLU A 234 18.22 15.53 9.81
C GLU A 234 17.23 16.63 9.34
N GLY A 235 16.36 17.08 10.25
CA GLY A 235 15.29 18.03 9.96
C GLY A 235 13.95 17.40 9.52
N GLU A 236 13.90 16.07 9.33
CA GLU A 236 12.69 15.30 8.99
C GLU A 236 12.49 14.15 10.00
N GLU A 237 12.79 14.35 11.28
CA GLU A 237 12.82 13.27 12.27
C GLU A 237 11.47 12.58 12.51
N SER A 238 10.35 13.21 12.11
CA SER A 238 9.03 12.58 12.10
C SER A 238 8.88 11.49 11.02
N HIS A 239 9.77 11.45 10.04
CA HIS A 239 9.76 10.49 8.94
C HIS A 239 11.02 9.65 9.03
N ARG A 240 10.86 8.38 9.41
CA ARG A 240 11.98 7.47 9.63
C ARG A 240 11.86 6.21 8.79
N VAL A 241 12.97 5.53 8.60
CA VAL A 241 13.05 4.23 7.93
C VAL A 241 13.44 3.18 8.95
N ASP A 242 12.52 2.26 9.26
CA ASP A 242 12.80 1.09 10.10
C ASP A 242 13.40 -0.03 9.21
N VAL A 243 14.56 -0.55 9.58
CA VAL A 243 15.30 -1.56 8.81
C VAL A 243 15.54 -2.85 9.60
N CYS A 244 15.59 -3.98 8.88
CA CYS A 244 15.97 -5.26 9.44
C CYS A 244 17.25 -5.79 8.79
N ASN A 245 18.32 -5.92 9.58
CA ASN A 245 19.61 -6.45 9.14
C ASN A 245 19.59 -7.96 8.81
N LYS A 246 18.53 -8.67 9.21
CA LYS A 246 18.38 -10.12 8.95
C LYS A 246 17.85 -10.42 7.55
N CYS A 247 16.74 -9.79 7.16
CA CYS A 247 16.16 -9.95 5.83
C CYS A 247 16.55 -8.84 4.85
N ARG A 248 17.28 -7.82 5.31
CA ARG A 248 17.66 -6.64 4.52
C ARG A 248 16.45 -5.89 3.95
N ARG A 249 15.31 -5.92 4.66
CA ARG A 249 14.11 -5.18 4.28
C ARG A 249 13.87 -3.94 5.14
N TYR A 250 13.18 -2.96 4.58
CA TYR A 250 12.85 -1.71 5.26
C TYR A 250 11.36 -1.36 5.20
N ILE A 251 10.93 -0.42 6.03
CA ILE A 251 9.60 0.19 5.96
C ILE A 251 9.66 1.62 6.49
N LYS A 252 9.08 2.56 5.74
CA LYS A 252 8.89 3.95 6.18
C LYS A 252 7.88 4.01 7.32
N ILE A 253 8.17 4.84 8.32
CA ILE A 253 7.34 5.04 9.50
C ILE A 253 7.18 6.54 9.76
N ILE A 254 5.93 6.97 9.92
CA ILE A 254 5.60 8.35 10.30
C ILE A 254 5.32 8.43 11.80
N GLU A 255 6.08 9.23 12.53
CA GLU A 255 5.83 9.50 13.94
C GLU A 255 4.81 10.63 14.10
N LEU A 256 3.65 10.29 14.66
CA LEU A 256 2.54 11.20 14.85
C LEU A 256 2.56 11.76 16.28
N PRO A 257 2.66 13.09 16.46
CA PRO A 257 2.65 13.71 17.78
C PRO A 257 1.29 13.55 18.45
N LYS A 258 1.24 13.72 19.79
CA LYS A 258 -0.02 13.59 20.56
C LYS A 258 -1.18 14.45 20.06
N SER A 259 -0.89 15.60 19.45
CA SER A 259 -1.89 16.54 18.90
C SER A 259 -2.35 16.18 17.47
N SER A 260 -1.80 15.15 16.85
CA SER A 260 -2.14 14.76 15.49
C SER A 260 -3.57 14.22 15.42
N GLU A 261 -4.32 14.67 14.41
CA GLU A 261 -5.64 14.14 14.06
C GLU A 261 -5.54 12.93 13.09
N GLY A 262 -4.31 12.50 12.80
CA GLY A 262 -3.99 11.47 11.81
C GLY A 262 -3.52 12.07 10.48
N VAL A 263 -2.92 11.22 9.65
CA VAL A 263 -2.43 11.56 8.30
C VAL A 263 -2.93 10.55 7.28
N ASN A 264 -3.01 10.99 6.01
CA ASN A 264 -3.26 10.09 4.89
C ASN A 264 -1.95 9.41 4.48
N LEU A 265 -1.82 8.12 4.79
CA LEU A 265 -0.61 7.36 4.51
C LEU A 265 -0.38 7.06 3.01
N ASP A 266 -1.42 7.13 2.17
CA ASP A 266 -1.22 7.09 0.71
C ASP A 266 -0.46 8.35 0.24
N VAL A 267 -0.72 9.51 0.86
CA VAL A 267 -0.01 10.78 0.55
C VAL A 267 1.39 10.78 1.14
N GLU A 268 1.54 10.35 2.39
CA GLU A 268 2.85 10.27 3.04
C GLU A 268 3.81 9.33 2.30
N ASP A 269 3.31 8.22 1.75
CA ASP A 269 4.14 7.28 0.97
C ASP A 269 4.79 7.97 -0.23
N ILE A 270 4.01 8.70 -1.03
CA ILE A 270 4.53 9.44 -2.20
C ILE A 270 5.41 10.63 -1.79
N ALA A 271 5.02 11.34 -0.73
CA ALA A 271 5.76 12.51 -0.25
C ALA A 271 7.15 12.17 0.32
N THR A 272 7.44 10.88 0.54
CA THR A 272 8.67 10.38 1.18
C THR A 272 9.46 9.40 0.31
N LEU A 273 9.29 9.45 -1.01
CA LEU A 273 10.01 8.56 -1.94
C LEU A 273 11.54 8.67 -1.84
N HIS A 274 12.09 9.82 -1.42
CA HIS A 274 13.52 9.96 -1.17
C HIS A 274 14.02 9.02 -0.07
N LEU A 275 13.17 8.68 0.91
CA LEU A 275 13.54 7.75 1.97
C LEU A 275 13.67 6.31 1.44
N ASP A 276 12.86 5.94 0.44
CA ASP A 276 12.99 4.65 -0.25
C ASP A 276 14.34 4.61 -0.99
N MET A 277 14.69 5.68 -1.72
CA MET A 277 15.97 5.80 -2.41
C MET A 277 17.16 5.66 -1.45
N LEU A 278 17.13 6.34 -0.30
CA LEU A 278 18.17 6.24 0.73
C LEU A 278 18.26 4.81 1.30
N ALA A 279 17.13 4.14 1.51
CA ALA A 279 17.13 2.75 1.97
C ALA A 279 17.78 1.81 0.95
N TYR A 280 17.48 1.99 -0.34
CA TYR A 280 18.12 1.24 -1.42
C TYR A 280 19.62 1.49 -1.51
N GLU A 281 20.07 2.75 -1.39
CA GLU A 281 21.50 3.10 -1.36
C GLU A 281 22.25 2.44 -0.20
N GLU A 282 21.59 2.28 0.96
CA GLU A 282 22.11 1.56 2.13
C GLU A 282 21.98 0.02 2.02
N GLY A 283 21.45 -0.48 0.89
CA GLY A 283 21.33 -1.89 0.55
C GLY A 283 20.17 -2.61 1.23
N TYR A 284 19.06 -1.92 1.47
CA TYR A 284 17.79 -2.51 1.89
C TYR A 284 16.77 -2.52 0.73
N ASN A 285 15.81 -3.45 0.76
CA ASN A 285 14.73 -3.56 -0.23
C ASN A 285 13.34 -3.62 0.41
#